data_AF-A0A7X7M7E9-F1
#
_entry.id   AF-A0A7X7M7E9-F1
#
_cell.length_a   1.000
_cell.length_b   1.000
_cell.length_c   1.000
_cell.angle_alpha   90.00
_cell.angle_beta   90.00
_cell.angle_gamma   90.00
#
_symmetry.space_group_name_H-M   'P 1'
#
loop_
_entity.id
_entity.type
_entity.pdbx_description
1 polymer ?
#
loop_
_entity_poly.entity_id
_entity_poly.type
_entity_poly.pdbx_seq_one_letter_code
_entity_poly.pdbx_strand_id
1 'polypeptide(L)'
;YGMLGAFYHGRPAGFVGVHDEGSMGMLEILPAFRRLGIGSALGAHMVKRELLRGHIPYDQYFSGNTASRQMQEKLGFNFSEQPTIWLLTPDTAPGEE
;
A
#
# COMPACT_ATOMS: atom_id res chain seq x y z
N TYR A 1 -0.87 10.33 10.68
CA TYR A 1 -0.94 8.88 10.40
C TYR A 1 0.42 8.22 10.65
N GLY A 2 0.57 6.89 10.59
CA GLY A 2 1.82 6.22 11.00
C GLY A 2 2.21 5.05 10.11
N MET A 3 3.50 4.71 10.08
CA MET A 3 4.10 3.68 9.22
C MET A 3 4.34 2.36 9.97
N LEU A 4 4.27 1.24 9.25
CA LEU A 4 4.66 -0.08 9.73
C LEU A 4 5.89 -0.56 8.95
N GLY A 5 6.89 -1.08 9.65
CA GLY A 5 8.08 -1.68 9.04
C GLY A 5 8.10 -3.19 9.23
N ALA A 6 8.53 -3.92 8.21
CA ALA A 6 8.83 -5.35 8.29
C ALA A 6 10.32 -5.57 8.48
N PHE A 7 10.67 -6.49 9.37
CA PHE A 7 12.05 -6.91 9.62
C PHE A 7 12.19 -8.40 9.32
N TYR A 8 13.20 -8.77 8.53
CA TYR A 8 13.55 -10.15 8.20
C TYR A 8 14.94 -10.45 8.74
N HIS A 9 15.02 -11.34 9.73
CA HIS A 9 16.24 -11.60 10.54
C HIS A 9 16.90 -10.32 11.07
N GLY A 10 16.10 -9.41 11.64
CA GLY A 10 16.57 -8.16 12.22
C GLY A 10 16.96 -7.08 11.20
N ARG A 11 16.91 -7.36 9.90
CA ARG A 11 17.16 -6.36 8.85
C ARG A 11 15.85 -5.75 8.35
N PRO A 12 15.78 -4.43 8.11
CA PRO A 12 14.60 -3.82 7.48
C PRO A 12 14.40 -4.44 6.09
N ALA A 13 13.18 -4.90 5.81
CA ALA A 13 12.83 -5.61 4.58
C ALA A 13 11.81 -4.85 3.72
N GLY A 14 11.03 -3.95 4.34
CA GLY A 14 10.02 -3.15 3.66
C GLY A 14 9.15 -2.39 4.64
N PHE A 15 8.23 -1.59 4.12
CA PHE A 15 7.32 -0.78 4.93
C PHE A 15 6.00 -0.53 4.22
N VAL A 16 4.99 -0.10 4.97
CA VAL A 16 3.71 0.40 4.46
C VAL A 16 3.25 1.59 5.31
N GLY A 17 2.70 2.60 4.66
CA GLY A 17 2.26 3.85 5.26
C GLY A 17 0.77 4.11 5.10
N VAL A 18 0.38 5.28 5.57
CA VAL A 18 -0.93 5.87 5.33
C VAL A 18 -0.66 7.32 4.95
N HIS A 19 -1.17 7.72 3.79
CA HIS A 19 -1.07 9.07 3.28
C HIS A 19 -1.90 10.05 4.13
N ASP A 20 -1.67 11.34 3.97
CA ASP A 20 -2.33 12.37 4.79
C ASP A 20 -3.85 12.43 4.57
N GLU A 21 -4.32 12.08 3.37
CA GLU A 21 -5.75 11.95 3.08
C GLU A 21 -6.40 10.68 3.68
N GLY A 22 -5.60 9.78 4.25
CA GLY A 22 -6.08 8.58 4.95
C GLY A 22 -6.00 7.27 4.16
N SER A 23 -5.58 7.33 2.88
CA SER A 23 -5.38 6.13 2.07
C SER A 23 -4.18 5.34 2.57
N MET A 24 -4.27 4.01 2.62
CA MET A 24 -3.09 3.18 2.79
C MET A 24 -2.28 3.22 1.51
N GLY A 25 -0.95 3.21 1.65
CA GLY A 25 -0.07 3.25 0.49
C GLY A 25 1.39 3.22 0.89
N MET A 26 2.24 3.70 -0.01
CA MET A 26 3.71 3.67 0.16
C MET A 26 4.25 2.27 0.52
N LEU A 27 3.59 1.21 0.04
CA LEU A 27 4.04 -0.16 0.28
C LEU A 27 5.26 -0.45 -0.59
N GLU A 28 6.42 -0.63 0.02
CA GLU A 28 7.65 -1.01 -0.69
C GLU A 28 8.34 -2.18 0.01
N ILE A 29 8.75 -3.16 -0.79
CA ILE A 29 9.58 -4.28 -0.35
C ILE A 29 10.92 -4.18 -1.05
N LEU A 30 11.98 -4.06 -0.25
CA LEU A 30 13.34 -3.96 -0.77
C LEU A 30 13.66 -5.16 -1.67
N PRO A 31 14.37 -4.97 -2.81
CA PRO A 31 14.55 -6.00 -3.84
C PRO A 31 15.00 -7.36 -3.31
N ALA A 32 15.90 -7.38 -2.33
CA ALA A 32 16.46 -8.59 -1.73
C ALA A 32 15.46 -9.43 -0.92
N PHE A 33 14.28 -8.90 -0.58
CA PHE A 33 13.27 -9.57 0.24
C PHE A 33 11.92 -9.74 -0.48
N ARG A 34 11.87 -9.46 -1.79
CA ARG A 34 10.66 -9.64 -2.60
C ARG A 34 10.32 -11.14 -2.71
N ARG A 35 9.05 -11.43 -2.99
CA ARG A 35 8.50 -12.80 -3.15
C ARG A 35 8.54 -13.68 -1.89
N LEU A 36 8.76 -13.09 -0.71
CA LEU A 36 8.69 -13.77 0.59
C LEU A 36 7.36 -13.58 1.32
N GLY A 37 6.34 -13.03 0.66
CA GLY A 37 5.02 -12.75 1.27
C GLY A 37 4.98 -11.53 2.20
N ILE A 38 6.10 -10.81 2.35
CA ILE A 38 6.22 -9.66 3.27
C ILE A 38 5.23 -8.53 2.93
N GLY A 39 5.04 -8.22 1.64
CA GLY A 39 4.09 -7.18 1.21
C GLY A 39 2.66 -7.48 1.65
N SER A 40 2.20 -8.72 1.45
CA SER A 40 0.87 -9.16 1.90
C SER A 40 0.74 -9.12 3.42
N ALA A 41 1.80 -9.50 4.16
CA ALA A 41 1.79 -9.44 5.62
C ALA A 41 1.69 -7.99 6.14
N LEU A 42 2.45 -7.07 5.54
CA LEU A 42 2.36 -5.63 5.85
C LEU A 42 0.98 -5.07 5.54
N GLY A 43 0.46 -5.33 4.33
CA GLY A 43 -0.88 -4.91 3.92
C GLY A 43 -1.97 -5.43 4.87
N ALA A 44 -1.95 -6.73 5.20
CA ALA A 44 -2.91 -7.33 6.14
C ALA A 44 -2.84 -6.68 7.53
N HIS A 45 -1.63 -6.41 8.03
CA HIS A 45 -1.45 -5.79 9.34
C HIS A 45 -1.94 -4.34 9.34
N MET A 46 -1.70 -3.60 8.25
CA MET A 46 -2.23 -2.24 8.10
C MET A 46 -3.76 -2.24 8.06
N VAL A 47 -4.37 -3.11 7.26
CA VAL A 47 -5.83 -3.29 7.20
C VAL A 47 -6.41 -3.57 8.59
N LYS A 48 -5.84 -4.55 9.31
CA LYS A 48 -6.26 -4.87 10.67
C LYS A 48 -6.14 -3.66 11.59
N ARG A 49 -5.04 -2.90 11.51
CA ARG A 49 -4.82 -1.70 12.34
C ARG A 49 -5.88 -0.64 12.10
N GLU A 50 -6.21 -0.36 10.84
CA GLU A 50 -7.19 0.66 10.49
C GLU A 50 -8.62 0.21 10.84
N LEU A 51 -8.97 -1.07 10.63
CA LEU A 51 -10.24 -1.63 11.10
C LEU A 51 -10.41 -1.52 12.63
N LEU A 52 -9.36 -1.85 13.40
CA LEU A 52 -9.38 -1.73 14.86
C LEU A 52 -9.54 -0.29 15.35
N ARG A 53 -9.22 0.70 14.51
CA ARG A 53 -9.45 2.13 14.77
C ARG A 53 -10.84 2.60 14.37
N GLY A 54 -11.67 1.72 13.82
CA GLY A 54 -13.00 2.05 13.32
C GLY A 54 -13.00 2.71 11.94
N HIS A 55 -11.88 2.67 11.21
CA HIS A 55 -11.80 3.21 9.86
C HIS A 55 -12.28 2.18 8.82
N ILE A 56 -12.62 2.66 7.63
CA ILE A 56 -12.78 1.84 6.43
C ILE A 56 -11.45 1.89 5.68
N PRO A 57 -10.65 0.81 5.64
CA PRO A 57 -9.39 0.81 4.94
C PRO A 57 -9.62 0.92 3.43
N TYR A 58 -8.86 1.80 2.79
CA TYR A 58 -8.82 1.95 1.33
C TYR A 58 -7.40 2.28 0.89
N ASP A 59 -7.12 2.06 -0.38
CA ASP A 59 -5.82 2.16 -1.01
C ASP A 59 -6.03 2.64 -2.45
N GLN A 60 -4.99 3.22 -3.04
CA GLN A 60 -4.95 3.48 -4.47
C GLN A 60 -3.65 2.94 -5.04
N TYR A 61 -3.75 2.34 -6.23
CA TYR A 61 -2.60 1.83 -6.98
C TYR A 61 -2.68 2.26 -8.44
N PHE A 62 -1.52 2.40 -9.08
CA PHE A 62 -1.45 2.73 -10.50
C PHE A 62 -2.06 1.64 -11.37
N SER A 63 -2.82 2.05 -12.38
CA SER A 63 -3.35 1.17 -13.42
C SER A 63 -2.23 0.31 -14.03
N GLY A 64 -2.47 -1.00 -14.15
CA GLY A 64 -1.48 -1.96 -14.64
C GLY A 64 -0.59 -2.59 -13.55
N ASN A 65 -0.64 -2.11 -12.30
CA ASN A 65 0.05 -2.75 -11.18
C ASN A 65 -0.67 -4.04 -10.74
N THR A 66 -0.44 -5.12 -11.49
CA THR A 66 -1.07 -6.43 -11.27
C THR A 66 -0.69 -7.05 -9.91
N ALA A 67 0.50 -6.75 -9.40
CA ALA A 67 0.95 -7.26 -8.11
C ALA A 67 0.14 -6.66 -6.95
N SER A 68 -0.05 -5.34 -6.94
CA SER A 68 -0.90 -4.67 -5.93
C SER A 68 -2.34 -5.14 -6.03
N ARG A 69 -2.90 -5.23 -7.24
CA ARG A 69 -4.26 -5.73 -7.46
C ARG A 69 -4.47 -7.13 -6.87
N GLN A 70 -3.62 -8.09 -7.23
CA GLN A 70 -3.72 -9.47 -6.73
C GLN A 70 -3.55 -9.56 -5.21
N MET A 71 -2.68 -8.72 -4.64
CA MET A 71 -2.52 -8.64 -3.19
C MET A 71 -3.80 -8.14 -2.53
N GLN A 72 -4.40 -7.05 -3.02
CA GLN A 72 -5.62 -6.48 -2.48
C GLN A 72 -6.82 -7.41 -2.64
N GLU A 73 -6.95 -8.13 -3.77
CA GLU A 73 -7.96 -9.18 -3.95
C GLU A 73 -7.86 -10.23 -2.84
N LYS A 74 -6.65 -10.69 -2.51
CA LYS A 74 -6.43 -11.66 -1.42
C LYS A 74 -6.71 -11.11 -0.03
N LEU A 75 -6.61 -9.80 0.16
CA LEU A 75 -6.94 -9.12 1.41
C LEU A 75 -8.44 -8.84 1.56
N GLY A 76 -9.26 -9.14 0.54
CA GLY A 76 -10.71 -8.99 0.57
C GLY A 76 -11.20 -7.59 0.20
N PHE A 77 -10.41 -6.80 -0.54
CA PHE A 77 -10.85 -5.51 -1.06
C PHE A 77 -11.89 -5.67 -2.16
N ASN A 78 -12.81 -4.70 -2.21
CA ASN A 78 -13.65 -4.47 -3.38
C ASN A 78 -13.02 -3.39 -4.26
N PHE A 79 -13.11 -3.56 -5.57
CA PHE A 79 -12.55 -2.63 -6.54
C PHE A 79 -13.64 -1.70 -7.06
N SER A 80 -13.34 -0.41 -7.11
CA SER A 80 -14.21 0.58 -7.76
C SER A 80 -14.31 0.29 -9.26
N GLU A 81 -15.52 0.44 -9.82
CA GLU A 81 -15.75 0.34 -11.27
C GLU A 81 -15.07 1.48 -12.04
N GLN A 82 -14.88 2.62 -11.38
CA GLN A 82 -14.29 3.82 -11.95
C GLN A 82 -12.94 4.13 -11.28
N PRO A 83 -11.94 4.61 -12.05
CA PRO A 83 -10.65 4.98 -11.48
C PRO A 83 -10.75 6.26 -10.65
N THR A 84 -9.91 6.37 -9.63
CA THR A 84 -9.58 7.66 -9.02
C THR A 84 -8.57 8.37 -9.91
N ILE A 85 -8.85 9.63 -10.27
CA ILE A 85 -7.96 10.45 -11.08
C ILE A 85 -7.38 11.56 -10.20
N TRP A 86 -6.06 11.64 -10.14
CA TRP A 86 -5.35 12.74 -9.49
C TRP A 86 -5.00 13.81 -10.52
N LEU A 87 -5.56 15.00 -10.34
CA LEU A 87 -5.17 16.17 -11.12
C LEU A 87 -4.01 16.86 -10.42
N LEU A 88 -2.84 16.80 -11.05
CA LEU A 88 -1.61 17.38 -10.55
C LEU A 88 -1.26 18.61 -11.39
N THR A 89 -0.77 19.65 -10.74
CA THR A 89 -0.13 20.76 -11.45
C THR A 89 1.29 20.34 -11.86
N PRO A 90 1.92 20.98 -12.87
CA PRO A 90 3.28 20.63 -13.27
C PRO A 90 4.29 20.61 -12.11
N ASP A 91 4.11 21.48 -11.10
CA ASP A 91 4.98 21.57 -9.93
C ASP A 91 4.73 20.46 -8.88
N THR A 92 3.62 19.74 -8.98
CA THR A 92 3.21 18.67 -8.04
C THR A 92 3.18 17.28 -8.69
N ALA A 93 3.49 17.18 -9.99
CA ALA A 93 3.62 15.90 -10.66
C ALA A 93 4.82 15.13 -10.07
N PRO A 94 4.65 13.90 -9.58
CA PRO A 94 5.79 13.06 -9.24
C PRO A 94 6.63 12.89 -10.50
N GLY A 95 7.96 13.04 -10.39
CA GLY A 95 8.87 12.82 -11.51
C GLY A 95 8.60 11.44 -12.10
N GLU A 96 8.46 11.37 -13.42
CA GLU A 96 8.26 10.11 -14.13
C GLU A 96 9.40 9.13 -13.75
N GLU A 97 9.09 8.10 -12.95
CA GLU A 97 9.97 6.96 -12.67
C GLU A 97 9.86 5.89 -13.77
#